data_AF-W4MD11-F1
#
_entry.id   AF-W4MD11-F1
#
_cell.length_a   1.000
_cell.length_b   1.000
_cell.length_c   1.000
_cell.angle_alpha   90.00
_cell.angle_beta   90.00
_cell.angle_gamma   90.00
#
_symmetry.space_group_name_H-M   'P 1'
#
loop_
_entity.id
_entity.type
_entity.pdbx_description
1 polymer ?
#
loop_
_entity_poly.entity_id
_entity_poly.type
_entity_poly.pdbx_seq_one_letter_code
_entity_poly.pdbx_strand_id
1 'polypeptide(L)'
;MEVYVAGKRVRFSPQDAIGKGGEADIYDLGQGVALKLYKPPEHPDFAACPEQQEAAAQRLEIVQTKLPAFPVPLPARVMVPMALATDRRAQRIVGYTMPLLQGAEVLWRYGERGFRRQGIDAATVVRIFHDLHGTVAALHASAVTIGDFNDLNVLVCDTQAHVIDADSFQFGAFPCQVYTEHFVDPLLCDPQANRPILQCPYTPASDWYAFTVMLFRSLLLLHPYGGVYKPTRASQHLAHAARPLHRVTVFDPEVRYPKPAYRYDILPDELLHYFHQIFTRDVRDVFPLTLLDSLTWAFCPQCGLEHARRNCPACGGTPLPIVHSTITVRGQVTVTPVVETPGPILYASADEGQLCLLIRTEQGFVREDQHLVLTGQVQPHLQFRLLPNATLVGQHNQLVILPRGESTTCIEVDTYRGRPCFDSNGTTYFWVQQGQLMRAGGLGPERIGDVLSGQTQMWVGRSMGIGFYRAGDLGVVFVFDPTSTGINDRVQLPDMRGHIVDVSCQLAQDCAWLMWHSKENERMIRHAAVIRSDGRVAATVRAEAGTASWLDSATGALATDAMLFVPTDDGITRVEIHNGRITPTHTFPDTEPFVDAASQLLAGPGGIYVVRNQTVHLLKMTP
;
A
#
# COMPACT_ATOMS: atom_id res chain seq x y z
N MET A 1 12.87 4.75 -27.68
CA MET A 1 13.95 3.77 -27.44
C MET A 1 13.76 2.59 -28.37
N GLU A 2 14.80 1.77 -28.60
CA GLU A 2 14.68 0.56 -29.41
C GLU A 2 15.55 -0.59 -28.86
N VAL A 3 15.02 -1.81 -28.94
CA VAL A 3 15.74 -3.06 -28.64
C VAL A 3 15.39 -4.11 -29.69
N TYR A 4 16.10 -5.23 -29.71
CA TYR A 4 15.82 -6.35 -30.61
C TYR A 4 15.36 -7.56 -29.80
N VAL A 5 14.13 -8.01 -30.03
CA VAL A 5 13.56 -9.20 -29.38
C VAL A 5 13.39 -10.28 -30.44
N ALA A 6 14.02 -11.44 -30.23
CA ALA A 6 14.03 -12.53 -31.21
C ALA A 6 14.40 -12.06 -32.64
N GLY A 7 15.38 -11.15 -32.75
CA GLY A 7 15.83 -10.56 -34.03
C GLY A 7 14.90 -9.50 -34.63
N LYS A 8 13.73 -9.24 -34.04
CA LYS A 8 12.80 -8.20 -34.49
C LYS A 8 13.03 -6.90 -33.71
N ARG A 9 13.08 -5.78 -34.43
CA ARG A 9 13.21 -4.46 -33.80
C ARG A 9 11.90 -4.07 -33.12
N VAL A 10 11.97 -3.82 -31.81
CA VAL A 10 10.86 -3.32 -30.98
C VAL A 10 11.15 -1.87 -30.61
N ARG A 11 10.18 -0.99 -30.82
CA ARG A 11 10.25 0.43 -30.45
C ARG A 11 9.23 0.71 -29.36
N PHE A 12 9.65 1.51 -28.38
CA PHE A 12 8.84 1.88 -27.23
C PHE A 12 9.25 3.27 -26.74
N SER A 13 8.33 3.94 -26.06
CA SER A 13 8.44 5.28 -25.49
C SER A 13 8.70 5.20 -23.99
N PRO A 14 9.39 6.19 -23.38
CA PRO A 14 9.39 6.35 -21.93
C PRO A 14 7.98 6.44 -21.31
N GLN A 15 6.98 6.84 -22.10
CA GLN A 15 5.58 6.90 -21.69
C GLN A 15 4.93 5.52 -21.57
N ASP A 16 5.51 4.48 -22.19
CA ASP A 16 5.00 3.11 -22.12
C ASP A 16 5.51 2.38 -20.85
N ALA A 17 6.27 3.07 -20.00
CA ALA A 17 6.81 2.52 -18.76
C ALA A 17 5.69 2.34 -17.72
N ILE A 18 5.35 1.09 -17.42
CA ILE A 18 4.31 0.72 -16.45
C ILE A 18 4.88 0.43 -15.06
N GLY A 19 6.18 0.17 -14.97
CA GLY A 19 6.88 -0.10 -13.72
C GLY A 19 8.34 0.31 -13.81
N LYS A 20 8.89 0.80 -12.71
CA LYS A 20 10.31 1.18 -12.64
C LYS A 20 10.88 0.68 -11.33
N GLY A 21 11.77 -0.30 -11.41
CA GLY A 21 12.47 -0.89 -10.27
C GLY A 21 13.84 -0.23 -10.07
N GLY A 22 14.56 -0.67 -9.04
CA GLY A 22 15.95 -0.24 -8.83
C GLY A 22 16.90 -0.73 -9.93
N GLU A 23 16.61 -1.88 -10.55
CA GLU A 23 17.53 -2.55 -11.48
C GLU A 23 17.10 -2.50 -12.94
N ALA A 24 15.81 -2.32 -13.19
CA ALA A 24 15.20 -2.40 -14.51
C ALA A 24 13.93 -1.57 -14.61
N ASP A 25 13.60 -1.16 -15.83
CA ASP A 25 12.32 -0.56 -16.19
C ASP A 25 11.45 -1.58 -16.93
N ILE A 26 10.14 -1.53 -16.68
CA ILE A 26 9.13 -2.40 -17.27
C ILE A 26 8.27 -1.57 -18.24
N TYR A 27 8.25 -2.00 -19.50
CA TYR A 27 7.48 -1.36 -20.57
C TYR A 27 6.36 -2.29 -21.03
N ASP A 28 5.15 -1.75 -21.22
CA ASP A 28 4.07 -2.48 -21.88
C ASP A 28 4.31 -2.46 -23.40
N LEU A 29 4.47 -3.63 -24.01
CA LEU A 29 4.62 -3.77 -25.47
C LEU A 29 3.27 -4.01 -26.17
N GLY A 30 2.18 -4.05 -25.41
CA GLY A 30 0.85 -4.43 -25.87
C GLY A 30 0.67 -5.95 -25.93
N GLN A 31 -0.57 -6.37 -26.21
CA GLN A 31 -0.94 -7.79 -26.37
C GLN A 31 -0.62 -8.68 -25.16
N GLY A 32 -0.58 -8.11 -23.96
CA GLY A 32 -0.27 -8.86 -22.73
C GLY A 32 1.21 -9.23 -22.60
N VAL A 33 2.12 -8.48 -23.23
CA VAL A 33 3.57 -8.68 -23.13
C VAL A 33 4.23 -7.45 -22.53
N ALA A 34 5.07 -7.66 -21.52
CA ALA A 34 5.93 -6.64 -20.96
C ALA A 34 7.40 -6.87 -21.34
N LEU A 35 8.15 -5.79 -21.49
CA LEU A 35 9.61 -5.79 -21.64
C LEU A 35 10.24 -5.33 -20.32
N LYS A 36 11.02 -6.19 -19.68
CA LYS A 36 11.95 -5.81 -18.61
C LYS A 36 13.28 -5.42 -19.24
N LEU A 37 13.68 -4.16 -19.09
CA LEU A 37 14.91 -3.60 -19.62
C LEU A 37 15.83 -3.21 -18.47
N TYR A 38 17.03 -3.80 -18.40
CA TYR A 38 17.98 -3.50 -17.33
C TYR A 38 18.55 -2.08 -17.47
N LYS A 39 18.74 -1.42 -16.33
CA LYS A 39 19.36 -0.09 -16.27
C LYS A 39 20.87 -0.22 -16.48
N PRO A 40 21.46 0.51 -17.44
CA PRO A 40 22.90 0.52 -17.63
C PRO A 40 23.61 1.27 -16.49
N PRO A 41 24.94 1.10 -16.30
CA PRO A 41 25.70 1.82 -15.27
C PRO A 41 25.63 3.35 -15.38
N GLU A 42 25.40 3.86 -16.59
CA GLU A 42 25.26 5.29 -16.87
C GLU A 42 23.84 5.82 -16.61
N HIS A 43 22.92 4.98 -16.12
CA HIS A 43 21.54 5.38 -15.83
C HIS A 43 21.49 6.49 -14.76
N PRO A 44 20.63 7.51 -14.90
CA PRO A 44 20.52 8.62 -13.95
C PRO A 44 20.35 8.19 -12.49
N ASP A 45 19.56 7.15 -12.24
CA ASP A 45 19.36 6.56 -10.91
C ASP A 45 20.66 6.16 -10.18
N PHE A 46 21.72 5.83 -10.93
CA PHE A 46 23.01 5.42 -10.37
C PHE A 46 24.06 6.54 -10.38
N ALA A 47 23.76 7.70 -10.96
CA ALA A 47 24.75 8.76 -11.23
C ALA A 47 25.47 9.29 -9.98
N ALA A 48 24.85 9.15 -8.80
CA ALA A 48 25.42 9.57 -7.52
C ALA A 48 25.95 8.40 -6.66
N CYS A 49 25.97 7.17 -7.17
CA CYS A 49 26.27 5.97 -6.39
C CYS A 49 27.18 5.00 -7.17
N PRO A 50 28.52 5.17 -7.10
CA PRO A 50 29.48 4.34 -7.82
C PRO A 50 29.33 2.84 -7.58
N GLU A 51 29.00 2.44 -6.34
CA GLU A 51 28.73 1.03 -6.00
C GLU A 51 27.56 0.44 -6.80
N GLN A 52 26.54 1.25 -7.10
CA GLN A 52 25.40 0.81 -7.90
C GLN A 52 25.71 0.73 -9.39
N GLN A 53 26.59 1.61 -9.88
CA GLN A 53 27.08 1.55 -11.25
C GLN A 53 27.88 0.25 -11.47
N GLU A 54 28.75 -0.09 -10.51
CA GLU A 54 29.51 -1.33 -10.51
C GLU A 54 28.58 -2.55 -10.43
N ALA A 55 27.60 -2.54 -9.51
CA ALA A 55 26.60 -3.60 -9.41
C ALA A 55 25.77 -3.77 -10.70
N ALA A 56 25.42 -2.67 -11.37
CA ALA A 56 24.74 -2.71 -12.66
C ALA A 56 25.61 -3.33 -13.77
N ALA A 57 26.90 -2.99 -13.81
CA ALA A 57 27.84 -3.58 -14.76
C ALA A 57 27.99 -5.09 -14.55
N GLN A 58 28.16 -5.52 -13.29
CA GLN A 58 28.26 -6.93 -12.93
C GLN A 58 26.97 -7.70 -13.25
N ARG A 59 25.79 -7.13 -12.95
CA ARG A 59 24.49 -7.71 -13.32
C ARG A 59 24.40 -7.93 -14.83
N LEU A 60 24.76 -6.92 -15.64
CA LEU A 60 24.74 -7.02 -17.09
C LEU A 60 25.72 -8.05 -17.66
N GLU A 61 26.76 -8.42 -16.92
CA GLU A 61 27.65 -9.53 -17.29
C GLU A 61 27.04 -10.88 -16.92
N ILE A 62 26.51 -11.02 -15.71
CA ILE A 62 25.88 -12.25 -15.23
C ILE A 62 24.69 -12.65 -16.12
N VAL A 63 23.83 -11.70 -16.51
CA VAL A 63 22.64 -11.98 -17.34
C VAL A 63 22.99 -12.55 -18.71
N GLN A 64 24.22 -12.36 -19.22
CA GLN A 64 24.65 -12.95 -20.49
C GLN A 64 24.68 -14.49 -20.44
N THR A 65 24.88 -15.06 -19.24
CA THR A 65 24.95 -16.51 -19.04
C THR A 65 23.73 -17.04 -18.28
N LYS A 66 23.21 -16.27 -17.32
CA LYS A 66 22.06 -16.67 -16.49
C LYS A 66 20.76 -16.79 -17.30
N LEU A 67 20.43 -15.80 -18.14
CA LEU A 67 19.16 -15.81 -18.88
C LEU A 67 19.09 -16.91 -19.97
N PRO A 68 20.16 -17.20 -20.74
CA PRO A 68 20.16 -18.35 -21.64
C PRO A 68 20.07 -19.70 -20.92
N ALA A 69 20.54 -19.79 -19.67
CA ALA A 69 20.48 -20.99 -18.85
C ALA A 69 19.19 -21.09 -18.01
N PHE A 70 18.21 -20.19 -18.22
CA PHE A 70 17.01 -20.11 -17.39
C PHE A 70 16.20 -21.42 -17.45
N PRO A 71 15.80 -21.98 -16.30
CA PRO A 71 15.10 -23.26 -16.27
C PRO A 71 13.68 -23.10 -16.81
N VAL A 72 13.30 -23.95 -17.77
CA VAL A 72 11.93 -24.06 -18.29
C VAL A 72 11.60 -25.53 -18.55
N PRO A 73 10.34 -25.98 -18.34
CA PRO A 73 9.19 -25.19 -17.91
C PRO A 73 9.18 -24.92 -16.38
N LEU A 74 8.60 -23.79 -15.97
CA LEU A 74 8.24 -23.49 -14.58
C LEU A 74 6.71 -23.41 -14.43
N PRO A 75 6.17 -23.38 -13.19
CA PRO A 75 4.73 -23.27 -12.97
C PRO A 75 4.12 -22.03 -13.65
N ALA A 76 2.88 -22.15 -14.13
CA ALA A 76 2.19 -21.08 -14.85
C ALA A 76 2.04 -19.76 -14.06
N ARG A 77 2.12 -19.83 -12.73
CA ARG A 77 2.08 -18.70 -11.82
C ARG A 77 3.39 -17.92 -11.72
N VAL A 78 4.43 -18.31 -12.44
CA VAL A 78 5.73 -17.63 -12.45
C VAL A 78 5.88 -16.85 -13.74
N MET A 79 6.11 -15.54 -13.65
CA MET A 79 6.34 -14.70 -14.83
C MET A 79 7.77 -14.92 -15.34
N VAL A 80 7.92 -15.91 -16.21
CA VAL A 80 9.22 -16.31 -16.77
C VAL A 80 9.61 -15.50 -18.02
N PRO A 81 10.92 -15.39 -18.32
CA PRO A 81 11.38 -14.87 -19.59
C PRO A 81 10.84 -15.66 -20.80
N MET A 82 10.21 -14.97 -21.75
CA MET A 82 9.69 -15.53 -23.01
C MET A 82 10.71 -15.40 -24.16
N ALA A 83 11.30 -14.23 -24.33
CA ALA A 83 12.32 -13.97 -25.34
C ALA A 83 13.31 -12.91 -24.85
N LEU A 84 14.59 -13.11 -25.17
CA LEU A 84 15.67 -12.20 -24.80
C LEU A 84 15.63 -10.93 -25.65
N ALA A 85 15.87 -9.80 -25.01
CA ALA A 85 16.05 -8.50 -25.66
C ALA A 85 17.54 -8.18 -25.74
N THR A 86 18.01 -7.83 -26.94
CA THR A 86 19.41 -7.49 -27.18
C THR A 86 19.59 -6.04 -27.62
N ASP A 87 20.83 -5.57 -27.53
CA ASP A 87 21.26 -4.33 -28.14
C ASP A 87 21.12 -4.36 -29.67
N ARG A 88 21.36 -3.21 -30.32
CA ARG A 88 21.21 -3.07 -31.77
C ARG A 88 22.12 -3.98 -32.58
N ARG A 89 23.28 -4.38 -32.04
CA ARG A 89 24.23 -5.27 -32.71
C ARG A 89 23.96 -6.75 -32.41
N ALA A 90 22.97 -7.06 -31.58
CA ALA A 90 22.66 -8.40 -31.09
C ALA A 90 23.85 -9.09 -30.40
N GLN A 91 24.74 -8.30 -29.78
CA GLN A 91 25.94 -8.79 -29.10
C GLN A 91 25.73 -8.96 -27.60
N ARG A 92 24.85 -8.17 -26.99
CA ARG A 92 24.58 -8.23 -25.54
C ARG A 92 23.09 -8.31 -25.26
N ILE A 93 22.73 -9.17 -24.32
CA ILE A 93 21.40 -9.21 -23.71
C ILE A 93 21.26 -7.98 -22.81
N VAL A 94 20.23 -7.18 -23.02
CA VAL A 94 19.92 -5.95 -22.28
C VAL A 94 18.59 -6.05 -21.51
N GLY A 95 17.87 -7.16 -21.68
CA GLY A 95 16.58 -7.39 -21.03
C GLY A 95 15.91 -8.65 -21.55
N TYR A 96 14.63 -8.80 -21.24
CA TYR A 96 13.80 -9.88 -21.74
C TYR A 96 12.32 -9.48 -21.73
N THR A 97 11.53 -10.21 -22.52
CA THR A 97 10.07 -10.10 -22.53
C THR A 97 9.43 -11.14 -21.63
N MET A 98 8.30 -10.82 -21.02
CA MET A 98 7.54 -11.71 -20.14
C MET A 98 6.03 -11.43 -20.27
N PRO A 99 5.16 -12.34 -19.81
CA PRO A 99 3.73 -12.05 -19.76
C PRO A 99 3.44 -10.84 -18.87
N LEU A 100 2.54 -9.98 -19.32
CA LEU A 100 2.02 -8.85 -18.54
C LEU A 100 0.70 -9.25 -17.89
N LEU A 101 0.68 -9.24 -16.56
CA LEU A 101 -0.56 -9.40 -15.80
C LEU A 101 -1.31 -8.06 -15.72
N GLN A 102 -2.54 -8.06 -16.20
CA GLN A 102 -3.46 -6.93 -16.06
C GLN A 102 -4.40 -7.15 -14.87
N GLY A 103 -4.81 -6.06 -14.21
CA GLY A 103 -5.75 -6.11 -13.09
C GLY A 103 -5.20 -6.77 -11.82
N ALA A 104 -3.89 -6.98 -11.73
CA ALA A 104 -3.27 -7.58 -10.56
C ALA A 104 -2.90 -6.51 -9.51
N GLU A 105 -2.99 -6.88 -8.24
CA GLU A 105 -2.61 -6.06 -7.10
C GLU A 105 -1.40 -6.67 -6.39
N VAL A 106 -0.44 -5.84 -5.96
CA VAL A 106 0.72 -6.34 -5.20
C VAL A 106 0.27 -6.92 -3.85
N LEU A 107 0.83 -8.06 -3.44
CA LEU A 107 0.50 -8.74 -2.19
C LEU A 107 0.73 -7.82 -0.97
N TRP A 108 1.67 -6.88 -1.07
CA TRP A 108 1.93 -5.87 -0.06
C TRP A 108 0.67 -5.14 0.40
N ARG A 109 -0.29 -4.85 -0.49
CA ARG A 109 -1.54 -4.17 -0.13
C ARG A 109 -2.44 -5.00 0.78
N TYR A 110 -2.37 -6.34 0.71
CA TYR A 110 -3.17 -7.23 1.55
C TYR A 110 -2.78 -7.20 3.03
N GLY A 111 -1.63 -6.60 3.37
CA GLY A 111 -1.25 -6.26 4.74
C GLY A 111 -1.71 -4.86 5.19
N GLU A 112 -2.43 -4.11 4.35
CA GLU A 112 -2.90 -2.76 4.66
C GLU A 112 -4.37 -2.78 5.07
N ARG A 113 -4.67 -2.16 6.22
CA ARG A 113 -6.04 -2.12 6.74
C ARG A 113 -7.02 -1.41 5.82
N GLY A 114 -6.60 -0.31 5.19
CA GLY A 114 -7.42 0.45 4.26
C GLY A 114 -7.85 -0.40 3.06
N PHE A 115 -6.94 -1.20 2.51
CA PHE A 115 -7.25 -2.12 1.42
C PHE A 115 -8.12 -3.29 1.88
N ARG A 116 -7.82 -3.90 3.04
CA ARG A 116 -8.65 -4.98 3.60
C ARG A 116 -10.10 -4.57 3.86
N ARG A 117 -10.31 -3.32 4.28
CA ARG A 117 -11.65 -2.73 4.48
C ARG A 117 -12.45 -2.54 3.18
N GLN A 118 -11.82 -2.66 2.01
CA GLN A 118 -12.52 -2.73 0.71
C GLN A 118 -13.17 -4.12 0.49
N GLY A 119 -13.54 -4.79 1.60
CA GLY A 119 -14.22 -6.09 1.67
C GLY A 119 -13.38 -7.30 1.27
N ILE A 120 -12.07 -7.26 1.53
CA ILE A 120 -11.21 -8.44 1.43
C ILE A 120 -11.24 -9.14 2.79
N ASP A 121 -12.00 -10.22 2.88
CA ASP A 121 -12.09 -11.07 4.06
C ASP A 121 -10.82 -11.93 4.25
N ALA A 122 -10.66 -12.49 5.45
CA ALA A 122 -9.50 -13.30 5.76
C ALA A 122 -9.50 -14.64 5.00
N ALA A 123 -10.68 -15.16 4.65
CA ALA A 123 -10.82 -16.35 3.81
C ALA A 123 -10.21 -16.13 2.40
N THR A 124 -10.35 -14.94 1.83
CA THR A 124 -9.73 -14.57 0.55
C THR A 124 -8.21 -14.60 0.64
N VAL A 125 -7.65 -14.07 1.72
CA VAL A 125 -6.20 -14.16 1.98
C VAL A 125 -5.76 -15.61 2.11
N VAL A 126 -6.49 -16.46 2.83
CA VAL A 126 -6.15 -17.90 2.91
C VAL A 126 -6.12 -18.55 1.53
N ARG A 127 -7.08 -18.25 0.64
CA ARG A 127 -7.09 -18.79 -0.74
C ARG A 127 -5.87 -18.33 -1.55
N ILE A 128 -5.47 -17.07 -1.41
CA ILE A 128 -4.26 -16.52 -2.06
C ILE A 128 -3.01 -17.29 -1.62
N PHE A 129 -2.84 -17.50 -0.31
CA PHE A 129 -1.68 -18.21 0.23
C PHE A 129 -1.70 -19.71 -0.08
N HIS A 130 -2.88 -20.31 -0.19
CA HIS A 130 -3.01 -21.68 -0.67
C HIS A 130 -2.54 -21.83 -2.13
N ASP A 131 -2.90 -20.91 -3.03
CA ASP A 131 -2.41 -20.90 -4.43
C ASP A 131 -0.90 -20.61 -4.51
N LEU A 132 -0.41 -19.65 -3.70
CA LEU A 132 1.02 -19.32 -3.63
C LEU A 132 1.85 -20.51 -3.13
N HIS A 133 1.36 -21.25 -2.13
CA HIS A 133 2.04 -22.44 -1.60
C HIS A 133 2.35 -23.45 -2.70
N GLY A 134 1.36 -23.78 -3.53
CA GLY A 134 1.54 -24.71 -4.65
C GLY A 134 2.60 -24.23 -5.64
N THR A 135 2.68 -22.92 -5.87
CA THR A 135 3.70 -22.31 -6.74
C THR A 135 5.11 -22.44 -6.15
N VAL A 136 5.27 -22.14 -4.86
CA VAL A 136 6.56 -22.27 -4.15
C VAL A 136 7.03 -23.73 -4.15
N ALA A 137 6.15 -24.66 -3.81
CA ALA A 137 6.46 -26.09 -3.79
C ALA A 137 6.89 -26.61 -5.18
N ALA A 138 6.21 -26.19 -6.24
CA ALA A 138 6.53 -26.61 -7.61
C ALA A 138 7.84 -25.99 -8.14
N LEU A 139 8.18 -24.77 -7.73
CA LEU A 139 9.50 -24.17 -7.99
C LEU A 139 10.62 -24.97 -7.31
N HIS A 140 10.47 -25.30 -6.03
CA HIS A 140 11.44 -26.09 -5.27
C HIS A 140 11.61 -27.49 -5.87
N ALA A 141 10.53 -28.13 -6.31
CA ALA A 141 10.56 -29.41 -7.03
C ALA A 141 11.33 -29.33 -8.36
N SER A 142 11.44 -28.14 -8.96
CA SER A 142 12.22 -27.85 -10.16
C SER A 142 13.67 -27.42 -9.86
N ALA A 143 14.13 -27.58 -8.61
CA ALA A 143 15.43 -27.14 -8.12
C ALA A 143 15.69 -25.62 -8.29
N VAL A 144 14.62 -24.82 -8.19
CA VAL A 144 14.66 -23.36 -8.21
C VAL A 144 14.29 -22.84 -6.83
N THR A 145 15.09 -21.92 -6.30
CA THR A 145 14.82 -21.18 -5.05
C THR A 145 14.52 -19.73 -5.42
N ILE A 146 13.46 -19.14 -4.86
CA ILE A 146 12.97 -17.80 -5.22
C ILE A 146 14.00 -16.74 -4.82
N GLY A 147 14.57 -16.81 -3.61
CA GLY A 147 15.60 -15.87 -3.17
C GLY A 147 15.01 -14.62 -2.49
N ASP A 148 15.04 -13.46 -3.13
CA ASP A 148 14.38 -12.22 -2.65
C ASP A 148 12.84 -12.33 -2.72
N PHE A 149 12.29 -13.26 -1.95
CA PHE A 149 10.87 -13.54 -1.88
C PHE A 149 10.20 -12.57 -0.91
N ASN A 150 9.43 -11.64 -1.45
CA ASN A 150 8.77 -10.58 -0.69
C ASN A 150 7.40 -10.22 -1.29
N ASP A 151 6.61 -9.46 -0.55
CA ASP A 151 5.23 -9.14 -0.92
C ASP A 151 5.08 -8.09 -2.04
N LEU A 152 6.18 -7.49 -2.50
CA LEU A 152 6.21 -6.67 -3.73
C LEU A 152 6.45 -7.51 -4.99
N ASN A 153 7.08 -8.69 -4.82
CA ASN A 153 7.36 -9.65 -5.90
C ASN A 153 6.22 -10.69 -6.10
N VAL A 154 5.08 -10.51 -5.42
CA VAL A 154 3.88 -11.32 -5.59
C VAL A 154 2.73 -10.45 -6.07
N LEU A 155 2.18 -10.77 -7.23
CA LEU A 155 1.01 -10.12 -7.82
C LEU A 155 -0.21 -11.03 -7.68
N VAL A 156 -1.31 -10.47 -7.18
CA VAL A 156 -2.56 -11.22 -6.95
C VAL A 156 -3.60 -10.78 -7.97
N CYS A 157 -4.12 -11.73 -8.73
CA CYS A 157 -5.28 -11.55 -9.59
C CYS A 157 -6.41 -12.42 -9.02
N ASP A 158 -7.48 -11.79 -8.55
CA ASP A 158 -8.53 -12.42 -7.73
C ASP A 158 -7.95 -13.13 -6.49
N THR A 159 -7.77 -14.46 -6.57
CA THR A 159 -7.12 -15.27 -5.53
C THR A 159 -5.91 -16.04 -6.03
N GLN A 160 -5.43 -15.72 -7.24
CA GLN A 160 -4.30 -16.37 -7.89
C GLN A 160 -3.04 -15.55 -7.66
N ALA A 161 -2.06 -16.15 -7.00
CA ALA A 161 -0.80 -15.51 -6.67
C ALA A 161 0.24 -15.82 -7.73
N HIS A 162 0.78 -14.77 -8.36
CA HIS A 162 1.79 -14.86 -9.38
C HIS A 162 3.11 -14.28 -8.87
N VAL A 163 4.21 -15.00 -9.07
CA VAL A 163 5.55 -14.55 -8.67
C VAL A 163 6.22 -13.89 -9.86
N ILE A 164 6.71 -12.68 -9.65
CA ILE A 164 7.45 -11.90 -10.66
C ILE A 164 8.94 -11.86 -10.34
N ASP A 165 9.70 -11.18 -11.18
CA ASP A 165 11.15 -11.00 -11.01
C ASP A 165 11.94 -12.31 -11.08
N ALA A 166 11.47 -13.26 -11.90
CA ALA A 166 12.01 -14.61 -11.94
C ALA A 166 13.50 -14.68 -12.33
N ASP A 167 14.04 -13.66 -12.99
CA ASP A 167 15.47 -13.56 -13.31
C ASP A 167 16.38 -13.37 -12.08
N SER A 168 15.84 -12.94 -10.93
CA SER A 168 16.59 -12.88 -9.67
C SER A 168 16.69 -14.24 -8.98
N PHE A 169 15.85 -15.23 -9.35
CA PHE A 169 15.81 -16.55 -8.72
C PHE A 169 17.17 -17.25 -8.71
N GLN A 170 17.36 -18.09 -7.69
CA GLN A 170 18.52 -18.96 -7.56
C GLN A 170 18.27 -20.31 -8.22
N PHE A 171 19.17 -20.70 -9.13
CA PHE A 171 19.15 -22.01 -9.78
C PHE A 171 20.53 -22.36 -10.32
N GLY A 172 20.84 -23.66 -10.40
CA GLY A 172 22.13 -24.13 -10.91
C GLY A 172 23.32 -23.46 -10.20
N ALA A 173 24.20 -22.82 -10.97
CA ALA A 173 25.37 -22.09 -10.45
C ALA A 173 25.09 -20.60 -10.17
N PHE A 174 23.85 -20.14 -10.30
CA PHE A 174 23.49 -18.72 -10.19
C PHE A 174 22.80 -18.44 -8.85
N PRO A 175 23.53 -17.93 -7.83
CA PRO A 175 22.92 -17.53 -6.57
C PRO A 175 22.08 -16.26 -6.71
N CYS A 176 21.07 -16.11 -5.85
CA CYS A 176 20.41 -14.82 -5.63
C CYS A 176 21.25 -14.01 -4.65
N GLN A 177 21.59 -12.77 -5.03
CA GLN A 177 22.47 -11.88 -4.24
C GLN A 177 21.73 -10.69 -3.62
N VAL A 178 20.51 -10.42 -4.11
CA VAL A 178 19.67 -9.33 -3.63
C VAL A 178 18.76 -9.84 -2.51
N TYR A 179 18.34 -8.93 -1.63
CA TYR A 179 17.41 -9.27 -0.56
C TYR A 179 16.57 -8.07 -0.12
N THR A 180 15.42 -8.37 0.48
CA THR A 180 14.60 -7.38 1.17
C THR A 180 14.70 -7.62 2.68
N GLU A 181 15.22 -6.64 3.42
CA GLU A 181 15.53 -6.74 4.87
C GLU A 181 14.40 -7.33 5.71
N HIS A 182 13.14 -7.04 5.35
CA HIS A 182 11.97 -7.48 6.10
C HIS A 182 11.64 -8.97 5.89
N PHE A 183 12.07 -9.59 4.79
CA PHE A 183 11.69 -10.95 4.42
C PHE A 183 12.85 -11.94 4.42
N VAL A 184 14.09 -11.45 4.50
CA VAL A 184 15.28 -12.30 4.56
C VAL A 184 15.28 -13.14 5.84
N ASP A 185 15.64 -14.41 5.72
CA ASP A 185 15.77 -15.32 6.85
C ASP A 185 16.96 -14.90 7.73
N PRO A 186 16.74 -14.55 9.01
CA PRO A 186 17.83 -14.12 9.90
C PRO A 186 18.90 -15.17 10.12
N LEU A 187 18.64 -16.46 9.83
CA LEU A 187 19.66 -17.52 9.90
C LEU A 187 20.68 -17.47 8.76
N LEU A 188 20.36 -16.79 7.66
CA LEU A 188 21.29 -16.58 6.55
C LEU A 188 22.07 -15.27 6.68
N CYS A 189 21.81 -14.50 7.75
CA CYS A 189 22.38 -13.18 7.98
C CYS A 189 23.50 -13.19 9.01
N ASP A 190 24.30 -12.12 9.02
CA ASP A 190 25.26 -11.85 10.09
C ASP A 190 24.55 -11.70 11.45
N PRO A 191 24.77 -12.61 12.42
CA PRO A 191 24.12 -12.53 13.72
C PRO A 191 24.67 -11.42 14.62
N GLN A 192 25.83 -10.82 14.29
CA GLN A 192 26.46 -9.73 15.05
C GLN A 192 26.11 -8.36 14.47
N ALA A 193 25.48 -8.29 13.30
CA ALA A 193 25.07 -7.05 12.70
C ALA A 193 23.91 -6.39 13.47
N ASN A 194 23.79 -5.07 13.32
CA ASN A 194 22.68 -4.30 13.88
C ASN A 194 21.43 -4.26 12.97
N ARG A 195 21.42 -5.11 11.93
CA ARG A 195 20.34 -5.35 10.97
C ARG A 195 20.67 -6.57 10.12
N PRO A 196 19.69 -7.21 9.45
CA PRO A 196 19.95 -8.31 8.53
C PRO A 196 20.95 -7.90 7.43
N ILE A 197 22.03 -8.67 7.31
CA ILE A 197 22.99 -8.59 6.20
C ILE A 197 23.19 -10.02 5.71
N LEU A 198 22.72 -10.32 4.51
CA LEU A 198 22.81 -11.67 3.93
C LEU A 198 24.28 -12.10 3.79
N GLN A 199 24.62 -13.26 4.35
CA GLN A 199 25.96 -13.87 4.28
C GLN A 199 25.96 -15.23 3.59
N CYS A 200 24.84 -15.95 3.62
CA CYS A 200 24.70 -17.28 3.05
C CYS A 200 23.75 -17.27 1.84
N PRO A 201 23.95 -18.17 0.86
CA PRO A 201 22.99 -18.37 -0.22
C PRO A 201 21.62 -18.78 0.33
N TYR A 202 20.58 -18.46 -0.44
CA TYR A 202 19.22 -18.87 -0.12
C TYR A 202 19.05 -20.39 -0.17
N THR A 203 18.03 -20.87 0.54
CA THR A 203 17.61 -22.27 0.52
C THR A 203 16.10 -22.36 0.28
N PRO A 204 15.56 -23.53 -0.14
CA PRO A 204 14.11 -23.72 -0.16
C PRO A 204 13.44 -23.35 1.18
N ALA A 205 14.12 -23.60 2.30
CA ALA A 205 13.57 -23.30 3.62
C ALA A 205 13.50 -21.78 3.91
N SER A 206 14.41 -20.97 3.37
CA SER A 206 14.33 -19.50 3.51
C SER A 206 13.16 -18.91 2.70
N ASP A 207 12.77 -19.52 1.58
CA ASP A 207 11.55 -19.12 0.87
C ASP A 207 10.31 -19.41 1.71
N TRP A 208 10.28 -20.54 2.44
CA TRP A 208 9.17 -20.86 3.34
C TRP A 208 9.12 -19.95 4.58
N TYR A 209 10.27 -19.49 5.06
CA TYR A 209 10.33 -18.43 6.06
C TYR A 209 9.66 -17.15 5.52
N ALA A 210 10.08 -16.68 4.34
CA ALA A 210 9.51 -15.48 3.71
C ALA A 210 8.00 -15.62 3.42
N PHE A 211 7.56 -16.79 2.95
CA PHE A 211 6.14 -17.15 2.81
C PHE A 211 5.38 -16.94 4.13
N THR A 212 5.96 -17.43 5.23
CA THR A 212 5.34 -17.34 6.56
C THR A 212 5.31 -15.89 7.06
N VAL A 213 6.34 -15.10 6.79
CA VAL A 213 6.35 -13.64 7.08
C VAL A 213 5.21 -12.94 6.33
N MET A 214 5.07 -13.19 5.03
CA MET A 214 4.00 -12.60 4.22
C MET A 214 2.61 -13.04 4.73
N LEU A 215 2.43 -14.32 5.05
CA LEU A 215 1.17 -14.84 5.58
C LEU A 215 0.80 -14.15 6.89
N PHE A 216 1.75 -14.05 7.82
CA PHE A 216 1.56 -13.36 9.09
C PHE A 216 1.14 -11.90 8.86
N ARG A 217 1.85 -11.19 7.98
CA ARG A 217 1.55 -9.80 7.63
C ARG A 217 0.18 -9.64 6.99
N SER A 218 -0.22 -10.50 6.07
CA SER A 218 -1.52 -10.42 5.41
C SER A 218 -2.69 -10.80 6.32
N LEU A 219 -2.49 -11.73 7.27
CA LEU A 219 -3.52 -12.12 8.23
C LEU A 219 -3.68 -11.12 9.38
N LEU A 220 -2.61 -10.49 9.84
CA LEU A 220 -2.62 -9.65 11.05
C LEU A 220 -2.37 -8.16 10.79
N LEU A 221 -2.08 -7.77 9.55
CA LEU A 221 -1.74 -6.40 9.15
C LEU A 221 -0.49 -5.86 9.87
N LEU A 222 0.40 -6.77 10.25
CA LEU A 222 1.57 -6.47 11.06
C LEU A 222 2.70 -7.43 10.73
N HIS A 223 3.93 -6.93 10.67
CA HIS A 223 5.11 -7.77 10.53
C HIS A 223 5.37 -8.61 11.81
N PRO A 224 5.91 -9.85 11.74
CA PRO A 224 6.23 -10.66 12.92
C PRO A 224 7.15 -9.97 13.94
N TYR A 225 7.99 -9.06 13.46
CA TYR A 225 8.91 -8.22 14.27
C TYR A 225 8.42 -6.77 14.39
N GLY A 226 7.15 -6.50 14.10
CA GLY A 226 6.52 -5.20 14.24
C GLY A 226 6.28 -4.80 15.71
N GLY A 227 5.54 -3.73 15.93
CA GLY A 227 5.26 -3.21 17.27
C GLY A 227 6.40 -2.41 17.88
N VAL A 228 6.16 -1.89 19.08
CA VAL A 228 7.11 -1.02 19.79
C VAL A 228 7.74 -1.82 20.93
N TYR A 229 9.01 -2.17 20.79
CA TYR A 229 9.80 -2.84 21.81
C TYR A 229 10.22 -1.85 22.90
N LYS A 230 9.83 -2.10 24.15
CA LYS A 230 10.12 -1.26 25.32
C LYS A 230 10.75 -2.13 26.41
N PRO A 231 12.04 -2.51 26.28
CA PRO A 231 12.70 -3.35 27.25
C PRO A 231 12.82 -2.66 28.61
N THR A 232 12.68 -3.45 29.67
CA THR A 232 12.78 -2.92 31.04
C THR A 232 14.21 -2.47 31.38
N ARG A 233 15.23 -3.09 30.77
CA ARG A 233 16.64 -2.74 30.98
C ARG A 233 17.22 -2.00 29.79
N ALA A 234 17.91 -0.89 30.06
CA ALA A 234 18.56 -0.08 29.03
C ALA A 234 19.58 -0.89 28.18
N SER A 235 20.24 -1.88 28.76
CA SER A 235 21.20 -2.75 28.06
C SER A 235 20.56 -3.71 27.05
N GLN A 236 19.24 -3.85 27.06
CA GLN A 236 18.47 -4.68 26.13
C GLN A 236 17.84 -3.85 25.00
N HIS A 237 18.08 -2.53 24.95
CA HIS A 237 17.64 -1.71 23.84
C HIS A 237 18.24 -2.19 22.52
N LEU A 238 17.37 -2.34 21.54
CA LEU A 238 17.72 -2.86 20.23
C LEU A 238 17.10 -1.96 19.16
N ALA A 239 17.86 -1.71 18.09
CA ALA A 239 17.32 -1.08 16.89
C ALA A 239 16.21 -1.98 16.31
N HIS A 240 15.16 -1.38 15.75
CA HIS A 240 14.04 -2.16 15.20
C HIS A 240 14.51 -3.19 14.16
N ALA A 241 15.40 -2.76 13.27
CA ALA A 241 16.02 -3.59 12.23
C ALA A 241 16.76 -4.82 12.77
N ALA A 242 17.35 -4.76 13.97
CA ALA A 242 18.07 -5.90 14.54
C ALA A 242 17.15 -6.94 15.18
N ARG A 243 15.86 -6.62 15.44
CA ARG A 243 14.95 -7.52 16.16
C ARG A 243 14.83 -8.94 15.58
N PRO A 244 14.82 -9.16 14.25
CA PRO A 244 14.84 -10.50 13.66
C PRO A 244 16.05 -11.33 14.12
N LEU A 245 17.24 -10.72 14.15
CA LEU A 245 18.49 -11.36 14.58
C LEU A 245 18.47 -11.75 16.07
N HIS A 246 17.67 -11.09 16.88
CA HIS A 246 17.54 -11.36 18.32
C HIS A 246 16.23 -12.07 18.70
N ARG A 247 15.42 -12.49 17.72
CA ARG A 247 14.14 -13.19 17.93
C ARG A 247 13.13 -12.39 18.78
N VAL A 248 13.24 -11.06 18.78
CA VAL A 248 12.33 -10.16 19.49
C VAL A 248 11.08 -9.91 18.64
N THR A 249 10.13 -10.84 18.71
CA THR A 249 8.89 -10.85 17.91
C THR A 249 7.76 -10.10 18.62
N VAL A 250 6.59 -9.99 17.98
CA VAL A 250 5.36 -9.49 18.59
C VAL A 250 4.80 -10.39 19.71
N PHE A 251 5.35 -11.59 19.90
CA PHE A 251 5.00 -12.47 21.01
C PHE A 251 5.81 -12.17 22.28
N ASP A 252 6.85 -11.33 22.17
CA ASP A 252 7.63 -10.91 23.32
C ASP A 252 6.78 -9.99 24.24
N PRO A 253 6.72 -10.25 25.56
CA PRO A 253 5.91 -9.46 26.49
C PRO A 253 6.36 -7.99 26.60
N GLU A 254 7.60 -7.68 26.24
CA GLU A 254 8.14 -6.30 26.23
C GLU A 254 7.86 -5.59 24.88
N VAL A 255 7.18 -6.24 23.95
CA VAL A 255 6.72 -5.64 22.69
C VAL A 255 5.27 -5.21 22.81
N ARG A 256 5.04 -3.90 22.73
CA ARG A 256 3.69 -3.34 22.64
C ARG A 256 3.11 -3.63 21.26
N TYR A 257 2.07 -4.46 21.23
CA TYR A 257 1.32 -4.78 20.02
C TYR A 257 0.58 -3.54 19.48
N PRO A 258 0.71 -3.17 18.19
CA PRO A 258 0.02 -2.01 17.61
C PRO A 258 -1.50 -2.16 17.62
N LYS A 259 -2.22 -1.06 17.91
CA LYS A 259 -3.70 -1.02 17.85
C LYS A 259 -4.29 -1.20 16.44
N PRO A 260 -3.64 -0.76 15.34
CA PRO A 260 -4.17 -0.89 13.99
C PRO A 260 -4.20 -2.33 13.49
N ALA A 261 -3.27 -3.15 13.98
CA ALA A 261 -3.11 -4.55 13.62
C ALA A 261 -4.29 -5.38 14.15
N TYR A 262 -4.61 -6.46 13.47
CA TYR A 262 -5.56 -7.42 14.01
C TYR A 262 -4.90 -8.20 15.14
N ARG A 263 -5.64 -8.41 16.24
CA ARG A 263 -5.12 -9.16 17.37
C ARG A 263 -4.76 -10.57 16.91
N TYR A 264 -3.59 -11.07 17.30
CA TYR A 264 -3.19 -12.43 16.92
C TYR A 264 -4.09 -13.51 17.56
N ASP A 265 -4.78 -13.20 18.67
CA ASP A 265 -5.71 -14.12 19.32
C ASP A 265 -6.99 -14.40 18.51
N ILE A 266 -7.18 -13.78 17.35
CA ILE A 266 -8.22 -14.21 16.40
C ILE A 266 -7.87 -15.52 15.68
N LEU A 267 -6.60 -15.91 15.67
CA LEU A 267 -6.10 -17.11 15.02
C LEU A 267 -6.14 -18.32 15.97
N PRO A 268 -6.27 -19.55 15.45
CA PRO A 268 -6.20 -20.78 16.25
C PRO A 268 -4.82 -20.98 16.88
N ASP A 269 -4.78 -21.68 18.02
CA ASP A 269 -3.55 -21.93 18.78
C ASP A 269 -2.51 -22.72 17.97
N GLU A 270 -2.94 -23.62 17.09
CA GLU A 270 -2.05 -24.40 16.21
C GLU A 270 -1.26 -23.51 15.25
N LEU A 271 -1.92 -22.54 14.61
CA LEU A 271 -1.26 -21.59 13.70
C LEU A 271 -0.37 -20.60 14.47
N LEU A 272 -0.81 -20.14 15.64
CA LEU A 272 0.02 -19.29 16.52
C LEU A 272 1.26 -20.03 17.02
N HIS A 273 1.11 -21.31 17.39
CA HIS A 273 2.23 -22.15 17.78
C HIS A 273 3.24 -22.30 16.64
N TYR A 274 2.76 -22.55 15.42
CA TYR A 274 3.62 -22.61 14.23
C TYR A 274 4.37 -21.29 14.01
N PHE A 275 3.70 -20.13 14.05
CA PHE A 275 4.38 -18.84 13.94
C PHE A 275 5.47 -18.65 15.00
N HIS A 276 5.20 -19.03 16.24
CA HIS A 276 6.19 -18.98 17.31
C HIS A 276 7.37 -19.94 17.04
N GLN A 277 7.12 -21.13 16.50
CA GLN A 277 8.18 -22.07 16.11
C GLN A 277 9.11 -21.47 15.03
N ILE A 278 8.55 -20.84 14.01
CA ILE A 278 9.33 -20.23 12.92
C ILE A 278 10.11 -19.00 13.40
N PHE A 279 9.44 -18.04 14.05
CA PHE A 279 10.03 -16.73 14.34
C PHE A 279 10.86 -16.66 15.63
N THR A 280 10.66 -17.61 16.55
CA THR A 280 11.33 -17.62 17.86
C THR A 280 12.17 -18.87 18.09
N ARG A 281 11.81 -20.02 17.51
CA ARG A 281 12.53 -21.29 17.69
C ARG A 281 13.36 -21.71 16.47
N ASP A 282 13.44 -20.84 15.47
CA ASP A 282 14.26 -21.04 14.27
C ASP A 282 13.92 -22.34 13.50
N VAL A 283 12.68 -22.83 13.60
CA VAL A 283 12.20 -23.93 12.78
C VAL A 283 12.14 -23.46 11.31
N ARG A 284 12.61 -24.30 10.39
CA ARG A 284 12.71 -24.00 8.95
C ARG A 284 12.28 -25.21 8.15
N ASP A 285 10.96 -25.33 7.98
CA ASP A 285 10.32 -26.43 7.26
C ASP A 285 9.35 -25.88 6.21
N VAL A 286 8.90 -26.78 5.33
CA VAL A 286 7.81 -26.49 4.40
C VAL A 286 6.57 -26.09 5.19
N PHE A 287 5.89 -25.02 4.78
CA PHE A 287 4.67 -24.59 5.44
C PHE A 287 3.60 -25.71 5.34
N PRO A 288 3.03 -26.19 6.47
CA PRO A 288 2.05 -27.25 6.46
C PRO A 288 0.67 -26.72 6.00
N LEU A 289 0.25 -27.08 4.79
CA LEU A 289 -1.03 -26.64 4.20
C LEU A 289 -2.25 -26.90 5.09
N THR A 290 -2.21 -27.97 5.90
CA THR A 290 -3.28 -28.31 6.83
C THR A 290 -3.61 -27.19 7.83
N LEU A 291 -2.66 -26.30 8.14
CA LEU A 291 -2.89 -25.13 8.98
C LEU A 291 -3.72 -24.04 8.28
N LEU A 292 -3.74 -24.01 6.94
CA LEU A 292 -4.65 -23.15 6.16
C LEU A 292 -5.99 -23.84 5.96
N ASP A 293 -5.98 -25.14 5.65
CA ASP A 293 -7.20 -25.93 5.38
C ASP A 293 -8.12 -26.02 6.61
N SER A 294 -7.56 -25.96 7.82
CA SER A 294 -8.33 -26.00 9.06
C SER A 294 -8.94 -24.65 9.47
N LEU A 295 -8.60 -23.55 8.78
CA LEU A 295 -9.09 -22.22 9.13
C LEU A 295 -10.56 -22.06 8.74
N THR A 296 -11.41 -21.86 9.75
CA THR A 296 -12.83 -21.50 9.55
C THR A 296 -13.06 -20.10 10.09
N TRP A 297 -13.26 -19.13 9.18
CA TRP A 297 -13.50 -17.75 9.54
C TRP A 297 -14.98 -17.48 9.78
N ALA A 298 -15.29 -16.71 10.82
CA ALA A 298 -16.63 -16.25 11.13
C ALA A 298 -16.60 -14.83 11.70
N PHE A 299 -17.69 -14.09 11.50
CA PHE A 299 -17.94 -12.84 12.22
C PHE A 299 -18.69 -13.15 13.50
N CYS A 300 -18.21 -12.62 14.62
CA CYS A 300 -18.92 -12.71 15.89
C CYS A 300 -20.26 -11.94 15.78
N PRO A 301 -21.42 -12.58 16.00
CA PRO A 301 -22.71 -11.91 15.90
C PRO A 301 -22.93 -10.84 16.97
N GLN A 302 -22.14 -10.88 18.05
CA GLN A 302 -22.26 -9.96 19.18
C GLN A 302 -21.39 -8.71 19.05
N CYS A 303 -20.18 -8.83 18.50
CA CYS A 303 -19.22 -7.71 18.44
C CYS A 303 -18.68 -7.43 17.04
N GLY A 304 -19.07 -8.22 16.03
CA GLY A 304 -18.62 -8.07 14.64
C GLY A 304 -17.15 -8.40 14.38
N LEU A 305 -16.41 -8.95 15.36
CA LEU A 305 -15.02 -9.36 15.17
C LEU A 305 -14.94 -10.56 14.23
N GLU A 306 -14.18 -10.43 13.15
CA GLU A 306 -13.79 -11.55 12.29
C GLU A 306 -12.71 -12.39 12.98
N HIS A 307 -12.92 -13.70 13.15
CA HIS A 307 -11.96 -14.60 13.78
C HIS A 307 -12.03 -16.02 13.23
N ALA A 308 -10.94 -16.78 13.41
CA ALA A 308 -10.83 -18.20 13.03
C ALA A 308 -10.94 -19.15 14.23
N ARG A 309 -11.30 -18.64 15.41
CA ARG A 309 -11.55 -19.45 16.61
C ARG A 309 -12.97 -20.02 16.67
N ARG A 310 -13.12 -21.12 17.43
CA ARG A 310 -14.44 -21.69 17.78
C ARG A 310 -15.33 -20.71 18.54
N ASN A 311 -14.74 -19.91 19.43
CA ASN A 311 -15.41 -18.89 20.22
C ASN A 311 -14.74 -17.53 19.98
N CYS A 312 -15.51 -16.45 19.96
CA CYS A 312 -14.98 -15.10 19.80
C CYS A 312 -14.02 -14.77 20.96
N PRO A 313 -12.74 -14.41 20.68
CA PRO A 313 -11.77 -14.11 21.72
C PRO A 313 -12.08 -12.80 22.47
N ALA A 314 -12.85 -11.89 21.87
CA ALA A 314 -13.25 -10.64 22.51
C ALA A 314 -14.46 -10.80 23.44
N CYS A 315 -15.42 -11.66 23.10
CA CYS A 315 -16.65 -11.82 23.89
C CYS A 315 -16.52 -12.93 24.93
N GLY A 316 -15.73 -13.98 24.68
CA GLY A 316 -15.57 -15.10 25.62
C GLY A 316 -16.89 -15.78 26.04
N GLY A 317 -17.97 -15.62 25.26
CA GLY A 317 -19.32 -16.07 25.63
C GLY A 317 -20.05 -15.20 26.66
N THR A 318 -19.50 -14.04 27.05
CA THR A 318 -20.11 -13.10 28.00
C THR A 318 -20.71 -11.91 27.25
N PRO A 319 -21.93 -11.46 27.59
CA PRO A 319 -22.51 -10.24 27.04
C PRO A 319 -21.55 -9.07 27.26
N LEU A 320 -21.29 -8.30 26.20
CA LEU A 320 -20.54 -7.06 26.31
C LEU A 320 -21.42 -6.08 27.09
N PRO A 321 -20.87 -5.32 28.05
CA PRO A 321 -21.63 -4.23 28.64
C PRO A 321 -22.03 -3.26 27.53
N ILE A 322 -23.32 -2.94 27.48
CA ILE A 322 -23.84 -1.89 26.60
C ILE A 322 -23.16 -0.60 27.06
N VAL A 323 -22.22 -0.10 26.26
CA VAL A 323 -21.61 1.20 26.51
C VAL A 323 -22.64 2.23 26.11
N HIS A 324 -23.28 2.84 27.10
CA HIS A 324 -24.15 3.98 26.87
C HIS A 324 -23.34 5.12 26.23
N SER A 325 -23.94 5.79 25.25
CA SER A 325 -23.41 6.99 24.60
C SER A 325 -23.33 8.15 25.60
N THR A 326 -22.26 8.19 26.40
CA THR A 326 -21.98 9.31 27.29
C THR A 326 -20.93 10.21 26.67
N ILE A 327 -21.14 11.52 26.77
CA ILE A 327 -20.08 12.50 26.51
C ILE A 327 -18.96 12.20 27.51
N THR A 328 -17.81 11.76 27.01
CA THR A 328 -16.66 11.48 27.86
C THR A 328 -15.76 12.70 27.84
N VAL A 329 -15.52 13.28 29.02
CA VAL A 329 -14.51 14.32 29.19
C VAL A 329 -13.27 13.66 29.79
N ARG A 330 -12.17 13.65 29.04
CA ARG A 330 -10.87 13.20 29.52
C ARG A 330 -9.87 14.34 29.36
N GLY A 331 -9.43 14.90 30.48
CA GLY A 331 -8.57 16.08 30.48
C GLY A 331 -9.22 17.24 29.70
N GLN A 332 -8.56 17.67 28.63
CA GLN A 332 -9.02 18.76 27.76
C GLN A 332 -9.86 18.31 26.55
N VAL A 333 -10.14 17.01 26.42
CA VAL A 333 -10.85 16.45 25.26
C VAL A 333 -12.28 16.06 25.64
N THR A 334 -13.25 16.60 24.89
CA THR A 334 -14.65 16.19 24.93
C THR A 334 -14.95 15.29 23.74
N VAL A 335 -15.48 14.10 24.01
CA VAL A 335 -15.83 13.10 22.98
C VAL A 335 -17.34 12.97 22.90
N THR A 336 -17.89 13.18 21.71
CA THR A 336 -19.32 13.00 21.42
C THR A 336 -19.49 11.88 20.39
N PRO A 337 -20.18 10.76 20.70
CA PRO A 337 -20.57 9.78 19.70
C PRO A 337 -21.47 10.42 18.64
N VAL A 338 -21.15 10.23 17.35
CA VAL A 338 -21.90 10.82 16.23
C VAL A 338 -22.76 9.77 15.54
N VAL A 339 -22.14 8.65 15.16
CA VAL A 339 -22.83 7.53 14.55
C VAL A 339 -22.20 6.21 14.97
N GLU A 340 -23.04 5.20 15.15
CA GLU A 340 -22.67 3.79 15.20
C GLU A 340 -23.43 3.09 14.08
N THR A 341 -22.72 2.27 13.31
CA THR A 341 -23.22 1.70 12.05
C THR A 341 -23.35 0.18 12.18
N PRO A 342 -24.34 -0.45 11.52
CA PRO A 342 -24.59 -1.90 11.61
C PRO A 342 -23.54 -2.75 10.90
N GLY A 343 -22.60 -2.13 10.18
CA GLY A 343 -21.53 -2.81 9.46
C GLY A 343 -20.42 -1.82 9.08
N PRO A 344 -19.36 -2.26 8.40
CA PRO A 344 -18.18 -1.44 8.23
C PRO A 344 -18.43 -0.21 7.36
N ILE A 345 -17.87 0.94 7.78
CA ILE A 345 -17.79 2.17 7.00
C ILE A 345 -16.74 1.97 5.91
N LEU A 346 -17.18 1.98 4.65
CA LEU A 346 -16.34 1.79 3.47
C LEU A 346 -15.70 3.09 2.99
N TYR A 347 -16.43 4.21 3.13
CA TYR A 347 -15.94 5.53 2.78
C TYR A 347 -16.62 6.59 3.66
N ALA A 348 -15.87 7.61 4.05
CA ALA A 348 -16.38 8.76 4.78
C ALA A 348 -15.77 10.04 4.22
N SER A 349 -16.60 11.08 4.09
CA SER A 349 -16.17 12.45 3.82
C SER A 349 -16.96 13.41 4.69
N ALA A 350 -16.35 14.55 5.00
CA ALA A 350 -17.03 15.64 5.67
C ALA A 350 -16.72 16.93 4.93
N ASP A 351 -17.76 17.72 4.68
CA ASP A 351 -17.65 19.00 4.00
C ASP A 351 -18.55 20.02 4.68
N GLU A 352 -18.00 21.17 5.07
CA GLU A 352 -18.70 22.19 5.90
C GLU A 352 -19.46 21.62 7.12
N GLY A 353 -18.94 20.53 7.70
CA GLY A 353 -19.54 19.84 8.85
C GLY A 353 -20.64 18.84 8.49
N GLN A 354 -21.04 18.73 7.22
CA GLN A 354 -21.92 17.66 6.73
C GLN A 354 -21.12 16.37 6.54
N LEU A 355 -21.38 15.37 7.38
CA LEU A 355 -20.77 14.05 7.31
C LEU A 355 -21.56 13.16 6.34
N CYS A 356 -20.87 12.62 5.34
CA CYS A 356 -21.38 11.64 4.38
C CYS A 356 -20.71 10.29 4.61
N LEU A 357 -21.47 9.20 4.62
CA LEU A 357 -20.96 7.85 4.88
C LEU A 357 -21.46 6.85 3.84
N LEU A 358 -20.61 5.89 3.50
CA LEU A 358 -21.00 4.69 2.77
C LEU A 358 -20.74 3.48 3.68
N ILE A 359 -21.80 2.73 3.96
CA ILE A 359 -21.81 1.66 4.95
C ILE A 359 -22.11 0.35 4.24
N ARG A 360 -21.37 -0.70 4.59
CA ARG A 360 -21.68 -2.06 4.15
C ARG A 360 -22.69 -2.70 5.10
N THR A 361 -23.75 -3.26 4.54
CA THR A 361 -24.75 -4.06 5.26
C THR A 361 -24.98 -5.39 4.55
N GLU A 362 -25.83 -6.26 5.12
CA GLU A 362 -26.29 -7.49 4.48
C GLU A 362 -27.08 -7.20 3.18
N GLN A 363 -27.79 -6.08 3.13
CA GLN A 363 -28.62 -5.68 1.98
C GLN A 363 -27.80 -5.08 0.83
N GLY A 364 -26.54 -4.69 1.09
CA GLY A 364 -25.67 -4.03 0.12
C GLY A 364 -25.00 -2.80 0.71
N PHE A 365 -24.81 -1.78 -0.11
CA PHE A 365 -24.11 -0.55 0.22
C PHE A 365 -25.15 0.53 0.48
N VAL A 366 -25.16 1.09 1.68
CA VAL A 366 -26.16 2.08 2.10
C VAL A 366 -25.50 3.39 2.50
N ARG A 367 -26.21 4.50 2.34
CA ARG A 367 -25.80 5.82 2.84
C ARG A 367 -26.16 6.02 4.32
N GLU A 368 -25.68 7.12 4.90
CA GLU A 368 -25.95 7.55 6.27
C GLU A 368 -27.45 7.64 6.62
N ASP A 369 -28.32 7.83 5.63
CA ASP A 369 -29.78 7.91 5.74
C ASP A 369 -30.48 6.57 5.44
N GLN A 370 -29.72 5.46 5.37
CA GLN A 370 -30.17 4.11 5.05
C GLN A 370 -30.61 3.91 3.60
N HIS A 371 -30.41 4.88 2.71
CA HIS A 371 -30.69 4.70 1.28
C HIS A 371 -29.75 3.65 0.66
N LEU A 372 -30.33 2.62 0.01
CA LEU A 372 -29.58 1.59 -0.71
C LEU A 372 -29.01 2.14 -2.02
N VAL A 373 -27.68 2.13 -2.14
CA VAL A 373 -26.96 2.64 -3.32
C VAL A 373 -26.75 1.53 -4.35
N LEU A 374 -26.23 0.38 -3.93
CA LEU A 374 -26.00 -0.78 -4.79
C LEU A 374 -26.08 -2.08 -4.00
N THR A 375 -26.39 -3.18 -4.68
CA THR A 375 -26.36 -4.55 -4.16
C THR A 375 -25.16 -5.30 -4.72
N GLY A 376 -24.61 -6.27 -3.97
CA GLY A 376 -23.49 -7.10 -4.43
C GLY A 376 -22.42 -7.24 -3.36
N GLN A 377 -21.31 -7.92 -3.67
CA GLN A 377 -20.14 -8.00 -2.79
C GLN A 377 -19.20 -6.83 -3.04
N VAL A 378 -18.41 -6.44 -2.03
CA VAL A 378 -17.33 -5.47 -2.25
C VAL A 378 -16.23 -6.15 -3.04
N GLN A 379 -15.70 -5.45 -4.04
CA GLN A 379 -14.58 -5.90 -4.83
C GLN A 379 -13.39 -4.94 -4.62
N PRO A 380 -12.14 -5.43 -4.60
CA PRO A 380 -10.96 -4.61 -4.32
C PRO A 380 -10.77 -3.40 -5.25
N HIS A 381 -11.28 -3.48 -6.48
CA HIS A 381 -11.16 -2.43 -7.49
C HIS A 381 -12.31 -1.42 -7.47
N LEU A 382 -13.30 -1.58 -6.58
CA LEU A 382 -14.34 -0.58 -6.38
C LEU A 382 -13.79 0.63 -5.63
N GLN A 383 -13.98 1.81 -6.20
CA GLN A 383 -13.64 3.08 -5.58
C GLN A 383 -14.89 3.91 -5.33
N PHE A 384 -14.90 4.60 -4.20
CA PHE A 384 -16.04 5.43 -3.80
C PHE A 384 -15.62 6.86 -3.57
N ARG A 385 -16.49 7.79 -3.96
CA ARG A 385 -16.50 9.18 -3.53
C ARG A 385 -17.94 9.60 -3.24
N LEU A 386 -18.11 10.50 -2.28
CA LEU A 386 -19.44 10.89 -1.81
C LEU A 386 -19.66 12.38 -2.04
N LEU A 387 -20.78 12.67 -2.70
CA LEU A 387 -21.43 13.98 -2.67
C LEU A 387 -22.63 13.90 -1.71
N PRO A 388 -23.17 15.04 -1.25
CA PRO A 388 -24.37 15.07 -0.41
C PRO A 388 -25.56 14.34 -1.05
N ASN A 389 -25.74 14.48 -2.37
CA ASN A 389 -26.89 13.94 -3.10
C ASN A 389 -26.55 12.81 -4.09
N ALA A 390 -25.30 12.36 -4.13
CA ALA A 390 -24.88 11.31 -5.06
C ALA A 390 -23.75 10.45 -4.49
N THR A 391 -23.68 9.21 -4.96
CA THR A 391 -22.54 8.31 -4.73
C THR A 391 -21.84 8.06 -6.05
N LEU A 392 -20.52 8.29 -6.06
CA LEU A 392 -19.66 8.04 -7.22
C LEU A 392 -18.99 6.69 -7.02
N VAL A 393 -19.17 5.79 -7.98
CA VAL A 393 -18.64 4.42 -7.95
C VAL A 393 -17.75 4.24 -9.16
N GLY A 394 -16.45 4.07 -8.91
CA GLY A 394 -15.48 3.72 -9.94
C GLY A 394 -15.26 2.21 -10.01
N GLN A 395 -15.27 1.66 -11.22
CA GLN A 395 -14.91 0.28 -11.49
C GLN A 395 -14.22 0.18 -12.86
N HIS A 396 -13.01 -0.39 -12.91
CA HIS A 396 -12.20 -0.45 -14.15
C HIS A 396 -12.03 0.94 -14.79
N ASN A 397 -12.40 1.11 -16.06
CA ASN A 397 -12.39 2.37 -16.80
C ASN A 397 -13.76 3.09 -16.75
N GLN A 398 -14.62 2.77 -15.79
CA GLN A 398 -15.95 3.37 -15.68
C GLN A 398 -16.12 4.11 -14.36
N LEU A 399 -16.67 5.32 -14.45
CA LEU A 399 -17.21 6.09 -13.34
C LEU A 399 -18.74 6.10 -13.45
N VAL A 400 -19.41 5.51 -12.47
CA VAL A 400 -20.86 5.48 -12.36
C VAL A 400 -21.30 6.49 -11.30
N ILE A 401 -22.15 7.43 -11.70
CA ILE A 401 -22.74 8.43 -10.81
C ILE A 401 -24.14 7.96 -10.45
N LEU A 402 -24.35 7.72 -9.16
CA LEU A 402 -25.61 7.25 -8.57
C LEU A 402 -26.24 8.40 -7.76
N PRO A 403 -26.99 9.30 -8.42
CA PRO A 403 -27.72 10.38 -7.75
C PRO A 403 -28.95 9.84 -7.00
N ARG A 404 -29.43 10.59 -6.01
CA ARG A 404 -30.65 10.24 -5.28
C ARG A 404 -31.90 10.43 -6.16
N GLY A 405 -32.55 9.32 -6.53
CA GLY A 405 -33.85 9.34 -7.22
C GLY A 405 -33.82 9.84 -8.67
N GLU A 406 -32.63 10.06 -9.24
CA GLU A 406 -32.42 10.47 -10.63
C GLU A 406 -31.76 9.36 -11.44
N SER A 407 -31.68 9.54 -12.76
CA SER A 407 -31.06 8.58 -13.68
C SER A 407 -29.55 8.47 -13.43
N THR A 408 -29.08 7.23 -13.38
CA THR A 408 -27.65 6.91 -13.34
C THR A 408 -26.93 7.38 -14.60
N THR A 409 -25.74 7.94 -14.42
CA THR A 409 -24.84 8.33 -15.52
C THR A 409 -23.57 7.50 -15.44
N CYS A 410 -23.04 7.08 -16.59
CA CYS A 410 -21.77 6.36 -16.69
C CYS A 410 -20.81 7.15 -17.58
N ILE A 411 -19.58 7.34 -17.11
CA ILE A 411 -18.51 8.05 -17.81
C ILE A 411 -17.34 7.10 -17.98
N GLU A 412 -16.77 7.04 -19.18
CA GLU A 412 -15.49 6.36 -19.39
C GLU A 412 -14.34 7.24 -18.88
N VAL A 413 -13.47 6.67 -18.06
CA VAL A 413 -12.37 7.37 -17.41
C VAL A 413 -11.05 6.65 -17.62
N ASP A 414 -9.97 7.41 -17.65
CA ASP A 414 -8.62 6.88 -17.66
C ASP A 414 -8.35 6.13 -16.36
N THR A 415 -7.50 5.11 -16.43
CA THR A 415 -7.12 4.31 -15.27
C THR A 415 -5.65 4.49 -14.93
N TYR A 416 -5.33 4.69 -13.65
CA TYR A 416 -3.97 4.60 -13.13
C TYR A 416 -3.78 3.26 -12.41
N ARG A 417 -2.86 2.41 -12.89
CA ARG A 417 -2.63 1.05 -12.33
C ARG A 417 -3.95 0.26 -12.16
N GLY A 418 -4.81 0.31 -13.18
CA GLY A 418 -6.11 -0.38 -13.18
C GLY A 418 -7.22 0.31 -12.37
N ARG A 419 -6.94 1.44 -11.71
CA ARG A 419 -7.92 2.18 -10.92
C ARG A 419 -8.48 3.39 -11.70
N PRO A 420 -9.80 3.60 -11.72
CA PRO A 420 -10.40 4.75 -12.38
C PRO A 420 -9.92 6.07 -11.76
N CYS A 421 -9.56 7.05 -12.59
CA CYS A 421 -9.06 8.33 -12.12
C CYS A 421 -10.20 9.35 -11.97
N PHE A 422 -10.74 9.47 -10.75
CA PHE A 422 -11.77 10.43 -10.40
C PHE A 422 -11.69 10.86 -8.92
N ASP A 423 -12.24 12.03 -8.61
CA ASP A 423 -12.37 12.53 -7.24
C ASP A 423 -13.56 13.49 -7.07
N SER A 424 -13.83 13.94 -5.85
CA SER A 424 -14.89 14.90 -5.53
C SER A 424 -14.50 15.86 -4.40
N ASN A 425 -14.97 17.10 -4.45
CA ASN A 425 -14.69 18.12 -3.42
C ASN A 425 -15.92 18.53 -2.59
N GLY A 426 -16.89 17.63 -2.45
CA GLY A 426 -18.16 17.87 -1.74
C GLY A 426 -19.23 18.63 -2.54
N THR A 427 -18.83 19.43 -3.54
CA THR A 427 -19.76 20.19 -4.39
C THR A 427 -19.94 19.59 -5.78
N THR A 428 -18.86 19.12 -6.39
CA THR A 428 -18.85 18.53 -7.74
C THR A 428 -17.82 17.40 -7.81
N TYR A 429 -17.72 16.77 -8.97
CA TYR A 429 -16.82 15.67 -9.25
C TYR A 429 -15.93 15.94 -10.46
N PHE A 430 -14.79 15.27 -10.47
CA PHE A 430 -13.69 15.45 -11.40
C PHE A 430 -13.26 14.09 -11.90
N TRP A 431 -12.84 13.99 -13.15
CA TRP A 431 -12.30 12.76 -13.72
C TRP A 431 -11.22 13.07 -14.76
N VAL A 432 -10.43 12.06 -15.10
CA VAL A 432 -9.53 12.12 -16.25
C VAL A 432 -10.11 11.26 -17.37
N GLN A 433 -10.13 11.78 -18.58
CA GLN A 433 -10.58 11.07 -19.78
C GLN A 433 -9.71 11.45 -20.97
N GLN A 434 -9.09 10.44 -21.61
CA GLN A 434 -8.23 10.61 -22.78
C GLN A 434 -7.12 11.65 -22.54
N GLY A 435 -6.51 11.64 -21.36
CA GLY A 435 -5.48 12.61 -20.98
C GLY A 435 -6.00 14.03 -20.73
N GLN A 436 -7.31 14.22 -20.52
CA GLN A 436 -7.89 15.51 -20.16
C GLN A 436 -8.43 15.45 -18.74
N LEU A 437 -8.05 16.42 -17.91
CA LEU A 437 -8.64 16.65 -16.60
C LEU A 437 -9.95 17.42 -16.78
N MET A 438 -11.04 16.81 -16.33
CA MET A 438 -12.41 17.28 -16.53
C MET A 438 -13.09 17.54 -15.19
N ARG A 439 -14.07 18.45 -15.18
CA ARG A 439 -15.04 18.63 -14.09
C ARG A 439 -16.46 18.59 -14.59
N ALA A 440 -17.38 18.23 -13.71
CA ALA A 440 -18.80 18.38 -13.99
C ALA A 440 -19.21 19.85 -13.82
N GLY A 441 -19.71 20.45 -14.91
CA GLY A 441 -20.27 21.80 -14.96
C GLY A 441 -21.79 21.77 -15.15
N GLY A 442 -22.46 22.88 -14.85
CA GLY A 442 -23.92 22.98 -14.92
C GLY A 442 -24.51 22.88 -16.34
N LEU A 443 -23.69 23.12 -17.38
CA LEU A 443 -24.06 23.00 -18.80
C LEU A 443 -23.45 21.77 -19.48
N GLY A 444 -22.73 20.94 -18.73
CA GLY A 444 -22.00 19.78 -19.24
C GLY A 444 -20.55 19.70 -18.72
N PRO A 445 -19.79 18.70 -19.17
CA PRO A 445 -18.37 18.55 -18.83
C PRO A 445 -17.52 19.75 -19.25
N GLU A 446 -16.67 20.23 -18.34
CA GLU A 446 -15.73 21.32 -18.58
C GLU A 446 -14.29 20.82 -18.46
N ARG A 447 -13.44 21.21 -19.42
CA ARG A 447 -12.01 20.85 -19.42
C ARG A 447 -11.21 21.83 -18.57
N ILE A 448 -10.44 21.30 -17.62
CA ILE A 448 -9.50 22.07 -16.80
C ILE A 448 -8.12 22.13 -17.50
N GLY A 449 -7.57 21.01 -17.94
CA GLY A 449 -6.24 20.96 -18.57
C GLY A 449 -5.85 19.58 -19.09
N ASP A 450 -4.66 19.47 -19.67
CA ASP A 450 -4.12 18.20 -20.18
C ASP A 450 -3.23 17.52 -19.14
N VAL A 451 -3.33 16.20 -19.04
CA VAL A 451 -2.57 15.34 -18.13
C VAL A 451 -2.14 14.06 -18.85
N LEU A 452 -1.26 13.26 -18.24
CA LEU A 452 -0.84 12.02 -18.88
C LEU A 452 -1.92 10.94 -18.75
N SER A 453 -2.42 10.51 -19.92
CA SER A 453 -3.37 9.40 -20.06
C SER A 453 -2.82 8.12 -19.42
N GLY A 454 -3.65 7.46 -18.62
CA GLY A 454 -3.32 6.20 -17.95
C GLY A 454 -2.24 6.28 -16.85
N GLN A 455 -1.67 7.45 -16.58
CA GLN A 455 -0.54 7.63 -15.67
C GLN A 455 -0.78 8.65 -14.55
N THR A 456 -1.94 9.31 -14.57
CA THR A 456 -2.27 10.39 -13.64
C THR A 456 -3.13 9.91 -12.48
N GLN A 457 -2.74 10.28 -11.26
CA GLN A 457 -3.59 10.32 -10.07
C GLN A 457 -3.91 11.77 -9.72
N MET A 458 -5.05 12.01 -9.07
CA MET A 458 -5.42 13.33 -8.61
C MET A 458 -6.18 13.30 -7.28
N TRP A 459 -6.10 14.42 -6.57
CA TRP A 459 -6.86 14.72 -5.37
C TRP A 459 -7.45 16.13 -5.50
N VAL A 460 -8.71 16.30 -5.11
CA VAL A 460 -9.44 17.55 -5.33
C VAL A 460 -10.11 18.03 -4.04
N GLY A 461 -9.67 19.19 -3.55
CA GLY A 461 -10.28 19.94 -2.47
C GLY A 461 -11.20 21.03 -3.01
N ARG A 462 -11.75 21.85 -2.11
CA ARG A 462 -12.65 22.94 -2.51
C ARG A 462 -11.95 24.04 -3.30
N SER A 463 -10.77 24.45 -2.85
CA SER A 463 -10.01 25.59 -3.36
C SER A 463 -8.76 25.19 -4.15
N MET A 464 -8.32 23.94 -4.05
CA MET A 464 -7.10 23.46 -4.66
C MET A 464 -7.25 21.99 -5.06
N GLY A 465 -6.77 21.68 -6.26
CA GLY A 465 -6.51 20.32 -6.70
C GLY A 465 -5.01 20.10 -6.89
N ILE A 466 -4.60 18.85 -6.74
CA ILE A 466 -3.24 18.41 -7.01
C ILE A 466 -3.29 17.09 -7.77
N GLY A 467 -2.40 16.93 -8.73
CA GLY A 467 -2.22 15.67 -9.41
C GLY A 467 -0.76 15.28 -9.50
N PHE A 468 -0.57 13.97 -9.70
CA PHE A 468 0.72 13.33 -9.79
C PHE A 468 0.70 12.36 -10.96
N TYR A 469 1.71 12.42 -11.81
CA TYR A 469 1.99 11.38 -12.79
C TYR A 469 3.48 11.14 -12.89
N ARG A 470 3.86 10.03 -13.52
CA ARG A 470 5.24 9.70 -13.83
C ARG A 470 5.45 9.74 -15.34
N ALA A 471 6.54 10.36 -15.78
CA ALA A 471 6.94 10.39 -17.18
C ALA A 471 8.40 9.93 -17.28
N GLY A 472 8.64 8.65 -17.56
CA GLY A 472 9.98 8.10 -17.42
C GLY A 472 10.48 8.23 -15.97
N ASP A 473 11.66 8.84 -15.80
CA ASP A 473 12.29 9.04 -14.47
C ASP A 473 11.77 10.27 -13.72
N LEU A 474 10.97 11.11 -14.39
CA LEU A 474 10.44 12.32 -13.80
C LEU A 474 9.08 12.06 -13.14
N GLY A 475 9.02 12.20 -11.81
CA GLY A 475 7.76 12.39 -11.11
C GLY A 475 7.31 13.84 -11.32
N VAL A 476 6.17 14.04 -11.96
CA VAL A 476 5.61 15.38 -12.17
C VAL A 476 4.43 15.56 -11.23
N VAL A 477 4.46 16.66 -10.50
CA VAL A 477 3.33 17.12 -9.70
C VAL A 477 2.83 18.41 -10.30
N PHE A 478 1.51 18.51 -10.36
CA PHE A 478 0.84 19.72 -10.82
C PHE A 478 -0.24 20.12 -9.85
N VAL A 479 -0.49 21.42 -9.76
CA VAL A 479 -1.59 21.99 -8.97
C VAL A 479 -2.57 22.70 -9.88
N PHE A 480 -3.83 22.80 -9.47
CA PHE A 480 -4.87 23.49 -10.22
C PHE A 480 -5.93 24.07 -9.29
N ASP A 481 -6.64 25.08 -9.78
CA ASP A 481 -7.84 25.61 -9.13
C ASP A 481 -9.06 24.81 -9.65
N PRO A 482 -9.84 24.14 -8.77
CA PRO A 482 -11.01 23.36 -9.17
C PRO A 482 -12.07 24.18 -9.94
N THR A 483 -12.09 25.50 -9.79
CA THR A 483 -13.08 26.43 -10.36
C THR A 483 -12.59 27.15 -11.62
N SER A 484 -11.28 27.12 -11.89
CA SER A 484 -10.67 27.77 -13.06
C SER A 484 -10.15 26.76 -14.08
N THR A 485 -9.80 27.23 -15.27
CA THR A 485 -9.11 26.43 -16.29
C THR A 485 -7.59 26.64 -16.17
N GLY A 486 -6.83 25.58 -16.42
CA GLY A 486 -5.38 25.57 -16.40
C GLY A 486 -4.80 24.73 -15.26
N ILE A 487 -3.61 24.21 -15.50
CA ILE A 487 -2.80 23.50 -14.51
C ILE A 487 -1.43 24.18 -14.39
N ASN A 488 -0.81 24.07 -13.23
CA ASN A 488 0.57 24.48 -13.00
C ASN A 488 1.41 23.24 -12.73
N ASP A 489 2.16 22.80 -13.73
CA ASP A 489 3.05 21.63 -13.73
C ASP A 489 4.51 21.97 -13.35
N ARG A 490 4.76 23.21 -12.89
CA ARG A 490 6.10 23.70 -12.52
C ARG A 490 6.46 23.46 -11.06
N VAL A 491 5.78 22.53 -10.39
CA VAL A 491 6.05 22.18 -9.00
C VAL A 491 7.40 21.47 -8.92
N GLN A 492 8.37 22.12 -8.26
CA GLN A 492 9.72 21.57 -8.12
C GLN A 492 9.83 20.73 -6.85
N LEU A 493 9.63 19.42 -6.98
CA LEU A 493 9.90 18.46 -5.92
C LEU A 493 11.37 18.00 -5.93
N PRO A 494 11.89 17.53 -4.79
CA PRO A 494 13.14 16.77 -4.76
C PRO A 494 13.06 15.54 -5.67
N ASP A 495 14.21 15.08 -6.17
CA ASP A 495 14.29 13.87 -6.99
C ASP A 495 13.57 12.68 -6.33
N MET A 496 12.53 12.17 -6.97
CA MET A 496 11.77 11.00 -6.51
C MET A 496 12.48 9.72 -6.94
N ARG A 497 13.47 9.29 -6.14
CA ARG A 497 14.30 8.12 -6.44
C ARG A 497 13.59 6.80 -6.14
N GLY A 498 14.05 5.75 -6.82
CA GLY A 498 13.64 4.37 -6.56
C GLY A 498 12.25 4.00 -7.09
N HIS A 499 11.72 2.89 -6.58
CA HIS A 499 10.41 2.38 -6.96
C HIS A 499 9.32 2.98 -6.09
N ILE A 500 8.51 3.91 -6.63
CA ILE A 500 7.34 4.44 -5.94
C ILE A 500 6.26 3.34 -5.81
N VAL A 501 6.06 2.89 -4.58
CA VAL A 501 5.06 1.89 -4.21
C VAL A 501 3.67 2.51 -4.17
N ASP A 502 3.54 3.65 -3.48
CA ASP A 502 2.26 4.32 -3.25
C ASP A 502 2.41 5.83 -3.14
N VAL A 503 1.35 6.57 -3.46
CA VAL A 503 1.25 8.03 -3.35
C VAL A 503 -0.12 8.38 -2.78
N SER A 504 -0.16 9.26 -1.79
CA SER A 504 -1.38 9.75 -1.18
C SER A 504 -1.29 11.25 -0.92
N CYS A 505 -2.44 11.92 -0.77
CA CYS A 505 -2.47 13.35 -0.49
C CYS A 505 -3.58 13.71 0.50
N GLN A 506 -3.29 14.67 1.37
CA GLN A 506 -4.28 15.37 2.19
C GLN A 506 -4.32 16.85 1.81
N LEU A 507 -5.51 17.36 1.51
CA LEU A 507 -5.72 18.73 1.05
C LEU A 507 -6.27 19.62 2.17
N ALA A 508 -5.60 20.74 2.40
CA ALA A 508 -6.11 21.90 3.12
C ALA A 508 -6.57 22.97 2.11
N GLN A 509 -7.02 24.12 2.61
CA GLN A 509 -7.49 25.21 1.76
C GLN A 509 -6.40 25.76 0.83
N ASP A 510 -5.21 26.04 1.36
CA ASP A 510 -4.12 26.69 0.61
C ASP A 510 -2.85 25.82 0.48
N CYS A 511 -2.93 24.56 0.89
CA CYS A 511 -1.82 23.63 0.69
C CYS A 511 -2.25 22.16 0.57
N ALA A 512 -1.39 21.40 -0.07
CA ALA A 512 -1.47 19.96 -0.22
C ALA A 512 -0.30 19.31 0.52
N TRP A 513 -0.61 18.32 1.36
CA TRP A 513 0.35 17.42 1.96
C TRP A 513 0.44 16.19 1.05
N LEU A 514 1.47 16.12 0.23
CA LEU A 514 1.72 14.99 -0.65
C LEU A 514 2.68 14.02 0.05
N MET A 515 2.27 12.76 0.20
CA MET A 515 3.07 11.69 0.79
C MET A 515 3.30 10.58 -0.24
N TRP A 516 4.50 10.04 -0.28
CA TRP A 516 4.78 8.87 -1.12
C TRP A 516 5.77 7.91 -0.46
N HIS A 517 5.69 6.66 -0.90
CA HIS A 517 6.51 5.57 -0.40
C HIS A 517 7.38 5.04 -1.53
N SER A 518 8.69 4.95 -1.31
CA SER A 518 9.65 4.43 -2.29
C SER A 518 10.47 3.27 -1.71
N LYS A 519 10.75 2.26 -2.54
CA LYS A 519 11.83 1.30 -2.29
C LYS A 519 13.12 1.87 -2.87
N GLU A 520 14.04 2.28 -2.00
CA GLU A 520 15.36 2.84 -2.33
C GLU A 520 16.44 1.97 -1.68
N ASN A 521 17.32 1.36 -2.48
CA ASN A 521 18.45 0.55 -2.01
C ASN A 521 18.02 -0.51 -0.97
N GLU A 522 16.98 -1.29 -1.31
CA GLU A 522 16.37 -2.33 -0.45
C GLU A 522 15.62 -1.80 0.78
N ARG A 523 15.59 -0.48 1.01
CA ARG A 523 14.91 0.16 2.12
C ARG A 523 13.60 0.80 1.70
N MET A 524 12.63 0.77 2.60
CA MET A 524 11.37 1.48 2.44
C MET A 524 11.52 2.89 3.01
N ILE A 525 11.46 3.89 2.15
CA ILE A 525 11.55 5.30 2.51
C ILE A 525 10.17 5.94 2.40
N ARG A 526 9.81 6.70 3.43
CA ARG A 526 8.61 7.54 3.48
C ARG A 526 9.02 8.98 3.22
N HIS A 527 8.26 9.64 2.37
CA HIS A 527 8.46 11.05 2.04
C HIS A 527 7.17 11.84 2.27
N ALA A 528 7.32 13.11 2.64
CA ALA A 528 6.23 14.07 2.57
C ALA A 528 6.72 15.42 2.06
N ALA A 529 5.86 16.11 1.31
CA ALA A 529 6.06 17.48 0.84
C ALA A 529 4.80 18.30 1.10
N VAL A 530 4.96 19.55 1.54
CA VAL A 530 3.86 20.51 1.62
C VAL A 530 3.95 21.47 0.44
N ILE A 531 2.92 21.47 -0.39
CA ILE A 531 2.87 22.19 -1.67
C ILE A 531 1.75 23.23 -1.57
N ARG A 532 2.05 24.49 -1.86
CA ARG A 532 1.08 25.59 -1.85
C ARG A 532 0.23 25.59 -3.13
N SER A 533 -0.91 26.28 -3.08
CA SER A 533 -1.80 26.47 -4.24
C SER A 533 -1.12 27.13 -5.46
N ASP A 534 -0.06 27.91 -5.24
CA ASP A 534 0.79 28.50 -6.29
C ASP A 534 1.85 27.54 -6.87
N GLY A 535 1.93 26.30 -6.37
CA GLY A 535 2.90 25.28 -6.77
C GLY A 535 4.25 25.35 -6.06
N ARG A 536 4.45 26.27 -5.12
CA ARG A 536 5.69 26.35 -4.32
C ARG A 536 5.73 25.24 -3.27
N VAL A 537 6.85 24.52 -3.20
CA VAL A 537 7.13 23.55 -2.13
C VAL A 537 7.59 24.29 -0.88
N ALA A 538 6.79 24.23 0.20
CA ALA A 538 7.03 24.93 1.45
C ALA A 538 7.98 24.16 2.39
N ALA A 539 7.90 22.83 2.41
CA ALA A 539 8.75 21.98 3.22
C ALA A 539 8.75 20.54 2.69
N THR A 540 9.80 19.79 2.99
CA THR A 540 9.89 18.34 2.70
C THR A 540 10.49 17.59 3.90
N VAL A 541 10.18 16.30 4.00
CA VAL A 541 10.79 15.38 4.96
C VAL A 541 10.93 13.99 4.34
N ARG A 542 12.00 13.29 4.72
CA ARG A 542 12.21 11.89 4.40
C ARG A 542 12.56 11.14 5.69
N ALA A 543 12.01 9.94 5.85
CA ALA A 543 12.34 9.03 6.95
C ALA A 543 12.25 7.58 6.47
N GLU A 544 13.02 6.70 7.10
CA GLU A 544 12.88 5.25 6.86
C GLU A 544 11.59 4.75 7.52
N ALA A 545 10.88 3.84 6.87
CA ALA A 545 9.62 3.30 7.38
C ALA A 545 9.81 2.70 8.80
N GLY A 546 8.86 2.97 9.70
CA GLY A 546 8.93 2.52 11.09
C GLY A 546 9.79 3.39 12.01
N THR A 547 10.52 4.39 11.50
CA THR A 547 11.32 5.31 12.34
C THR A 547 10.55 6.56 12.77
N ALA A 548 9.49 6.93 12.03
CA ALA A 548 8.69 8.13 12.27
C ALA A 548 7.18 7.78 12.30
N SER A 549 6.65 7.55 13.51
CA SER A 549 5.28 7.04 13.73
C SER A 549 4.17 7.85 13.05
N TRP A 550 4.33 9.17 12.97
CA TRP A 550 3.34 10.04 12.31
C TRP A 550 3.35 9.89 10.78
N LEU A 551 4.54 9.74 10.17
CA LEU A 551 4.65 9.68 8.72
C LEU A 551 4.13 8.34 8.18
N ASP A 552 4.25 7.27 8.97
CA ASP A 552 3.67 5.97 8.67
C ASP A 552 2.13 5.94 8.73
N SER A 553 1.50 6.91 9.42
CA SER A 553 0.04 6.95 9.68
C SER A 553 -0.67 8.10 8.95
N ALA A 554 0.04 8.82 8.08
CA ALA A 554 -0.45 10.08 7.48
C ALA A 554 -1.59 9.91 6.47
N THR A 555 -1.89 8.68 6.00
CA THR A 555 -2.98 8.43 5.05
C THR A 555 -4.37 8.74 5.62
N GLY A 556 -4.56 8.59 6.94
CA GLY A 556 -5.80 8.95 7.64
C GLY A 556 -5.79 10.35 8.23
N ALA A 557 -4.78 11.17 7.92
CA ALA A 557 -4.61 12.49 8.52
C ALA A 557 -5.59 13.52 8.00
N LEU A 558 -5.79 14.58 8.79
CA LEU A 558 -6.58 15.75 8.44
C LEU A 558 -5.65 16.94 8.23
N ALA A 559 -5.64 17.50 7.03
CA ALA A 559 -4.93 18.74 6.73
C ALA A 559 -5.84 19.96 7.01
N THR A 560 -5.33 20.93 7.76
CA THR A 560 -6.00 22.22 8.01
C THR A 560 -4.98 23.34 7.98
N ASP A 561 -5.20 24.39 7.19
CA ASP A 561 -4.22 25.48 7.00
C ASP A 561 -2.82 24.95 6.64
N ALA A 562 -1.82 25.23 7.49
CA ALA A 562 -0.44 24.73 7.36
C ALA A 562 -0.11 23.63 8.40
N MET A 563 -1.14 22.97 8.93
CA MET A 563 -1.03 21.91 9.93
C MET A 563 -1.58 20.60 9.38
N LEU A 564 -1.02 19.49 9.86
CA LEU A 564 -1.50 18.15 9.62
C LEU A 564 -1.77 17.47 10.97
N PHE A 565 -3.01 17.08 11.21
CA PHE A 565 -3.39 16.25 12.35
C PHE A 565 -3.31 14.79 11.93
N VAL A 566 -2.43 14.04 12.56
CA VAL A 566 -2.16 12.65 12.21
C VAL A 566 -2.70 11.74 13.30
N PRO A 567 -3.54 10.74 12.98
CA PRO A 567 -3.95 9.74 13.95
C PRO A 567 -2.78 8.80 14.26
N THR A 568 -2.45 8.63 15.53
CA THR A 568 -1.41 7.67 15.98
C THR A 568 -1.92 6.82 17.14
N ASP A 569 -1.19 5.75 17.47
CA ASP A 569 -1.54 4.86 18.59
C ASP A 569 -1.43 5.52 19.97
N ASP A 570 -0.67 6.63 20.05
CA ASP A 570 -0.47 7.43 21.25
C ASP A 570 -1.37 8.69 21.28
N GLY A 571 -2.31 8.82 20.33
CA GLY A 571 -3.23 9.95 20.19
C GLY A 571 -3.06 10.70 18.86
N ILE A 572 -3.81 11.80 18.68
CA ILE A 572 -3.64 12.69 17.54
C ILE A 572 -2.33 13.46 17.71
N THR A 573 -1.45 13.41 16.72
CA THR A 573 -0.22 14.20 16.65
C THR A 573 -0.40 15.36 15.67
N ARG A 574 -0.15 16.58 16.12
CA ARG A 574 -0.09 17.77 15.26
C ARG A 574 1.31 17.90 14.67
N VAL A 575 1.35 18.03 13.36
CA VAL A 575 2.56 18.21 12.56
C VAL A 575 2.47 19.55 11.85
N GLU A 576 3.53 20.35 11.93
CA GLU A 576 3.57 21.71 11.39
C GLU A 576 4.88 21.94 10.63
N ILE A 577 4.89 23.00 9.83
CA ILE A 577 6.12 23.48 9.20
C ILE A 577 6.81 24.42 10.18
N HIS A 578 8.00 24.03 10.66
CA HIS A 578 8.84 24.88 11.48
C HIS A 578 10.22 25.05 10.80
N ASN A 579 10.61 26.29 10.52
CA ASN A 579 11.87 26.63 9.83
C ASN A 579 12.08 25.86 8.51
N GLY A 580 11.03 25.72 7.69
CA GLY A 580 11.07 25.01 6.41
C GLY A 580 11.18 23.48 6.52
N ARG A 581 11.01 22.93 7.73
CA ARG A 581 11.02 21.48 7.98
C ARG A 581 9.66 21.05 8.53
N ILE A 582 9.24 19.85 8.15
CA ILE A 582 8.03 19.23 8.68
C ILE A 582 8.39 18.56 10.00
N THR A 583 7.76 18.97 11.10
CA THR A 583 8.06 18.45 12.44
C THR A 583 6.79 18.20 13.25
N PRO A 584 6.68 17.09 13.99
CA PRO A 584 5.64 16.93 15.00
C PRO A 584 5.87 17.96 16.11
N THR A 585 4.85 18.77 16.40
CA THR A 585 4.94 19.87 17.38
C THR A 585 4.19 19.58 18.68
N HIS A 586 3.12 18.79 18.61
CA HIS A 586 2.32 18.45 19.77
C HIS A 586 1.63 17.09 19.60
N THR A 587 1.40 16.37 20.69
CA THR A 587 0.57 15.15 20.70
C THR A 587 -0.50 15.33 21.76
N PHE A 588 -1.74 14.97 21.44
CA PHE A 588 -2.90 15.04 22.32
C PHE A 588 -3.18 13.65 22.92
N PRO A 589 -2.48 13.24 24.00
CA PRO A 589 -2.57 11.88 24.54
C PRO A 589 -3.97 11.54 25.06
N ASP A 590 -4.78 12.52 25.47
CA ASP A 590 -6.14 12.27 25.92
C ASP A 590 -7.07 11.73 24.81
N THR A 591 -6.66 11.85 23.55
CA THR A 591 -7.39 11.29 22.39
C THR A 591 -7.10 9.79 22.15
N GLU A 592 -6.03 9.24 22.74
CA GLU A 592 -5.50 7.88 22.55
C GLU A 592 -6.50 6.71 22.69
N PRO A 593 -7.56 6.78 23.54
CA PRO A 593 -8.60 5.75 23.57
C PRO A 593 -9.54 5.76 22.36
N PHE A 594 -9.66 6.90 21.70
CA PHE A 594 -10.67 7.16 20.69
C PHE A 594 -10.09 7.19 19.27
N VAL A 595 -8.76 7.30 19.15
CA VAL A 595 -8.02 7.28 17.89
C VAL A 595 -6.93 6.19 17.91
N ASP A 596 -6.65 5.63 16.74
CA ASP A 596 -5.51 4.76 16.47
C ASP A 596 -4.96 5.10 15.07
N ALA A 597 -3.77 4.61 14.71
CA ALA A 597 -3.16 4.91 13.41
C ALA A 597 -3.94 4.42 12.17
N ALA A 598 -5.02 3.64 12.34
CA ALA A 598 -5.92 3.23 11.25
C ALA A 598 -7.25 4.02 11.20
N SER A 599 -7.37 5.04 12.05
CA SER A 599 -8.50 5.96 12.05
C SER A 599 -8.35 6.97 10.90
N GLN A 600 -9.47 7.43 10.37
CA GLN A 600 -9.49 8.56 9.44
C GLN A 600 -9.98 9.80 10.19
N LEU A 601 -9.28 10.92 10.04
CA LEU A 601 -9.64 12.20 10.62
C LEU A 601 -10.31 13.07 9.56
N LEU A 602 -11.45 13.67 9.92
CA LEU A 602 -12.21 14.59 9.07
C LEU A 602 -12.53 15.87 9.84
N ALA A 603 -12.62 17.00 9.14
CA ALA A 603 -13.06 18.25 9.76
C ALA A 603 -14.52 18.13 10.23
N GLY A 604 -14.77 18.48 11.49
CA GLY A 604 -16.10 18.49 12.10
C GLY A 604 -16.47 19.86 12.66
N PRO A 605 -17.74 20.07 13.04
CA PRO A 605 -18.21 21.33 13.60
C PRO A 605 -17.56 21.62 14.95
N GLY A 606 -16.56 22.51 14.94
CA GLY A 606 -15.79 22.90 16.11
C GLY A 606 -14.91 21.79 16.68
N GLY A 607 -14.48 20.83 15.85
CA GLY A 607 -13.66 19.70 16.27
C GLY A 607 -13.22 18.80 15.11
N ILE A 608 -12.77 17.59 15.44
CA ILE A 608 -12.31 16.57 14.49
C ILE A 608 -13.21 15.35 14.60
N TYR A 609 -13.79 14.91 13.50
CA TYR A 609 -14.40 13.59 13.41
C TYR A 609 -13.32 12.52 13.33
N VAL A 610 -13.40 11.51 14.19
CA VAL A 610 -12.58 10.31 14.15
C VAL A 610 -13.44 9.17 13.63
N VAL A 611 -13.19 8.77 12.39
CA VAL A 611 -13.87 7.66 11.72
C VAL A 611 -13.09 6.38 11.95
N ARG A 612 -13.75 5.40 12.58
CA ARG A 612 -13.24 4.04 12.78
C ARG A 612 -14.08 3.05 11.96
N ASN A 613 -13.89 1.76 12.20
CA ASN A 613 -14.52 0.72 11.39
C ASN A 613 -16.05 0.81 11.33
N GLN A 614 -16.71 1.11 12.45
CA GLN A 614 -18.17 1.11 12.56
C GLN A 614 -18.71 2.33 13.33
N THR A 615 -17.83 3.22 13.78
CA THR A 615 -18.18 4.33 14.67
C THR A 615 -17.55 5.61 14.18
N VAL A 616 -18.24 6.73 14.36
CA VAL A 616 -17.69 8.06 14.21
C VAL A 616 -17.86 8.82 15.54
N HIS A 617 -16.77 9.41 16.02
CA HIS A 617 -16.78 10.27 17.21
C HIS A 617 -16.37 11.69 16.81
N LEU A 618 -16.98 12.70 17.41
CA LEU A 618 -16.53 14.08 17.33
C LEU A 618 -15.68 14.39 18.56
N LEU A 619 -14.41 14.69 18.33
CA LEU A 619 -13.46 15.13 19.35
C LEU A 619 -13.37 16.65 19.31
N LYS A 620 -13.65 17.29 20.44
CA LYS A 620 -13.40 18.71 20.65
C LYS A 620 -12.26 18.86 21.64
N MET A 621 -11.17 19.47 21.19
CA MET A 621 -9.98 19.76 21.99
C MET A 621 -10.12 21.19 22.50
N THR A 622 -10.33 21.35 23.79
CA THR A 622 -10.34 22.68 24.44
C THR A 622 -8.89 23.09 24.72
N PRO A 623 -8.51 24.36 24.51
CA PRO A 623 -7.15 24.83 24.76
C PRO A 623 -6.70 24.69 26.22
#